data_AF-F0ZMB5-F1
#
_entry.id   AF-F0ZMB5-F1
#
_cell.length_a   1.000
_cell.length_b   1.000
_cell.length_c   1.000
_cell.angle_alpha   90.00
_cell.angle_beta   90.00
_cell.angle_gamma   90.00
#
_symmetry.space_group_name_H-M   'P 1'
#
loop_
_entity.id
_entity.type
_entity.pdbx_description
1 polymer ?
#
loop_
_entity_poly.entity_id
_entity_poly.type
_entity_poly.pdbx_seq_one_letter_code
_entity_poly.pdbx_strand_id
1 'polypeptide(L)' 'MLGSLKEVKPVDAEIKEVLSKVDDKVKSTLNVTEFEPVSYKTQLVNGTNYFAKVKTPS' A
#
# COMPACT_ATOMS: atom_id res chain seq x y z
N MET A 1 21.95 -4.36 5.16
CA MET A 1 21.06 -5.30 5.89
C MET A 1 19.95 -5.74 4.95
N LEU A 2 19.87 -7.04 4.64
CA LEU A 2 18.81 -7.62 3.80
C LEU A 2 17.48 -7.59 4.57
N GLY A 3 16.42 -7.03 3.98
CA GLY A 3 15.06 -7.06 4.57
C GLY A 3 14.66 -5.87 5.44
N SER A 4 15.46 -4.80 5.53
CA SER A 4 15.05 -3.59 6.27
C SER A 4 13.91 -2.86 5.56
N LEU A 5 12.89 -2.44 6.30
CA LEU A 5 11.85 -1.54 5.79
C LEU A 5 12.51 -0.24 5.33
N LYS A 6 12.30 0.13 4.06
CA LYS A 6 12.78 1.42 3.54
C LYS A 6 12.02 2.58 4.18
N GLU A 7 12.56 3.78 4.02
CA GLU A 7 11.94 5.03 4.46
C GLU A 7 10.52 5.20 3.93
N VAL A 8 9.71 5.96 4.67
CA VAL A 8 8.34 6.32 4.25
C VAL A 8 8.45 7.17 2.99
N LYS A 9 7.79 6.72 1.93
CA LYS A 9 7.61 7.49 0.70
C LYS A 9 6.19 8.06 0.62
N PRO A 10 6.02 9.26 0.05
CA PRO A 10 4.69 9.78 -0.29
C PRO A 10 4.02 8.90 -1.35
N VAL A 11 2.74 9.13 -1.64
CA VAL A 11 2.05 8.35 -2.68
C VAL A 11 2.62 8.66 -4.05
N ASP A 12 3.20 7.64 -4.68
CA ASP A 12 3.71 7.70 -6.06
C ASP A 12 2.78 6.98 -7.04
N ALA A 13 3.03 7.13 -8.35
CA ALA A 13 2.26 6.44 -9.39
C ALA A 13 2.29 4.90 -9.22
N GLU A 14 3.44 4.35 -8.80
CA GLU A 14 3.60 2.91 -8.58
C GLU A 14 2.63 2.36 -7.53
N ILE A 15 2.52 3.01 -6.36
CA ILE A 15 1.63 2.50 -5.31
C ILE A 15 0.15 2.66 -5.68
N LYS A 16 -0.19 3.68 -6.48
CA LYS A 16 -1.56 3.83 -7.01
C LYS A 16 -1.92 2.69 -7.95
N GLU A 17 -0.99 2.27 -8.82
CA GLU A 17 -1.21 1.11 -9.70
C GLU A 17 -1.27 -0.22 -8.94
N VAL A 18 -0.43 -0.38 -7.90
CA VAL A 18 -0.48 -1.59 -7.06
C VAL A 18 -1.83 -1.65 -6.35
N LEU A 19 -2.26 -0.54 -5.75
CA LEU A 19 -3.54 -0.46 -5.03
C LEU A 19 -4.74 -0.61 -5.95
N SER A 20 -4.71 -0.09 -7.18
CA SER A 20 -5.82 -0.28 -8.14
C SER A 20 -6.00 -1.74 -8.54
N LYS A 21 -4.90 -2.51 -8.64
CA LYS A 21 -4.95 -3.96 -8.93
C LYS A 21 -5.47 -4.80 -7.77
N VAL A 22 -5.37 -4.30 -6.53
CA VAL A 22 -5.84 -5.00 -5.33
C VAL A 22 -7.06 -4.33 -4.68
N ASP A 23 -7.66 -3.34 -5.33
CA ASP A 23 -8.71 -2.48 -4.80
C ASP A 23 -9.90 -3.30 -4.27
N ASP A 24 -10.40 -4.23 -5.08
CA ASP A 24 -11.49 -5.14 -4.71
C ASP A 24 -11.17 -5.98 -3.46
N LYS A 25 -9.92 -6.43 -3.35
CA LYS A 25 -9.44 -7.23 -2.22
C LYS A 25 -9.29 -6.38 -0.96
N VAL A 26 -8.86 -5.14 -1.11
CA VAL A 26 -8.72 -4.19 0.01
C VAL A 26 -10.10 -3.79 0.53
N LYS A 27 -11.03 -3.42 -0.36
CA LYS A 27 -12.41 -3.05 -0.02
C LYS A 27 -13.15 -4.17 0.71
N SER A 28 -13.02 -5.41 0.22
CA SER A 28 -13.62 -6.59 0.87
C SER A 28 -12.96 -6.95 2.21
N THR A 29 -11.64 -6.80 2.34
CA THR A 29 -10.92 -7.12 3.59
C THR A 29 -11.17 -6.09 4.68
N LEU A 30 -11.22 -4.80 4.31
CA LEU A 30 -11.42 -3.69 5.24
C LEU A 30 -12.90 -3.33 5.42
N ASN A 31 -13.79 -3.91 4.61
CA ASN A 31 -15.23 -3.63 4.60
C ASN A 31 -15.56 -2.14 4.37
N VAL A 32 -14.80 -1.49 3.48
CA VAL A 32 -14.92 -0.06 3.14
C VAL A 32 -15.25 0.12 1.66
N THR A 33 -16.00 1.17 1.34
CA THR A 33 -16.34 1.53 -0.05
C THR A 33 -15.23 2.27 -0.77
N GLU A 34 -14.42 3.03 -0.04
CA GLU A 34 -13.35 3.85 -0.58
C GLU A 34 -12.15 3.84 0.37
N PHE A 35 -10.96 4.02 -0.18
CA PHE A 35 -9.77 4.29 0.61
C PHE A 35 -8.83 5.22 -0.18
N GLU A 36 -8.12 6.07 0.54
CA GLU A 36 -7.16 7.01 -0.03
C GLU A 36 -5.75 6.67 0.46
N PRO A 37 -4.80 6.30 -0.42
CA PRO A 37 -3.42 6.11 0.00
C PRO A 37 -2.81 7.41 0.52
N VAL A 38 -2.01 7.32 1.59
CA VAL A 38 -1.36 8.47 2.25
C VAL A 38 0.16 8.38 2.13
N SER A 39 0.70 7.19 2.36
CA SER A 39 2.14 6.93 2.25
C SER A 39 2.39 5.44 2.11
N TYR A 40 3.60 5.06 1.70
CA TYR A 40 3.99 3.66 1.64
C TYR A 40 5.44 3.42 2.04
N LYS A 41 5.74 2.17 2.41
CA LYS A 41 7.09 1.65 2.58
C LYS A 41 7.28 0.43 1.70
N THR A 42 8.52 0.13 1.35
CA THR A 42 8.87 -1.09 0.63
C THR A 42 9.86 -1.91 1.42
N GLN A 43 9.79 -3.22 1.27
CA GLN A 43 10.72 -4.16 1.86
C GLN A 43 11.16 -5.15 0.78
N LEU A 44 12.48 -5.26 0.58
CA LEU A 44 13.05 -6.22 -0.37
C LEU A 44 13.11 -7.61 0.30
N VAL A 45 12.48 -8.59 -0.34
CA VAL A 45 12.45 -10.01 0.03
C VAL A 45 12.72 -10.85 -1.23
N ASN A 46 12.18 -12.07 -1.36
CA ASN A 46 12.09 -12.75 -2.66
C ASN A 46 10.97 -12.12 -3.52
N GLY A 47 11.15 -10.84 -3.86
CA GLY A 47 10.13 -9.93 -4.36
C GLY A 47 10.14 -8.61 -3.58
N THR A 48 9.08 -7.81 -3.73
CA THR A 48 8.92 -6.55 -3.01
C THR A 48 7.60 -6.54 -2.26
N ASN A 49 7.66 -6.42 -0.94
CA ASN A 49 6.46 -6.14 -0.14
C ASN A 49 6.21 -4.63 -0.15
N TYR A 50 4.95 -4.25 -0.33
CA TYR A 50 4.48 -2.86 -0.25
C TYR A 50 3.59 -2.71 0.99
N PHE A 51 3.97 -1.79 1.87
CA PHE A 51 3.19 -1.43 3.05
C PHE A 51 2.57 -0.05 2.83
N ALA A 52 1.33 -0.02 2.36
CA ALA A 52 0.59 1.23 2.14
C ALA A 52 -0.22 1.61 3.38
N LYS A 53 -0.10 2.87 3.80
CA LYS A 53 -1.03 3.50 4.73
C LYS A 53 -2.17 4.09 3.92
N VAL A 54 -3.39 3.68 4.23
CA VAL A 54 -4.61 4.17 3.60
C VAL A 54 -5.51 4.84 4.62
N LYS A 55 -6.22 5.88 4.20
CA LYS A 55 -7.27 6.55 4.95
C LYS A 55 -8.61 6.00 4.47
N THR A 56 -9.43 5.53 5.39
CA THR A 56 -10.79 5.06 5.09
C THR A 56 -11.81 6.11 5.57
N PRO A 57 -12.96 6.25 4.90
CA PRO A 57 -14.06 7.03 5.44
C PRO A 57 -14.52 6.38 6.75
N SER A 58 -14.66 7.18 7.80
CA SER A 58 -15.17 6.76 9.11
C SER A 58 -16.69 6.76 9.14
#